data_AF-H2J362-F1
#
_entry.id   AF-H2J362-F1
#
_cell.length_a   1.000
_cell.length_b   1.000
_cell.length_c   1.000
_cell.angle_alpha   90.00
_cell.angle_beta   90.00
_cell.angle_gamma   90.00
#
_symmetry.space_group_name_H-M   'P 1'
#
loop_
_entity.id
_entity.type
_entity.pdbx_description
1 polymer ?
#
loop_
_entity_poly.entity_id
_entity_poly.type
_entity_poly.pdbx_seq_one_letter_code
_entity_poly.pdbx_strand_id
1 'polypeptide(L)'
;MSQIKIASGDFKYGLYWNAGVVSSFYEKKLNPFLKLSGISVLMPFFISKYKRNFFGKMIEFIENTKILNKFVFKDRIYENLYNQATALLKLNKKKQFEFESHTELTKELKAYFGNTKLSDLGDFFLIEAYDIKDNTIYYFQREELFVDALVASLSSPPYFKYYEYNDKFLIPSAEISLSPLNIENYDIITSYECSIKLPKPRNGAEILLYSFFLRKKELFGIITKDKDVICPQKVEFSALNAKTYMYAKRLADKWISDKLEGNK
;
A
#
# COMPACT_ATOMS: atom_id res chain seq x y z
N MET A 1 -8.96 19.95 -17.51
CA MET A 1 -9.43 18.97 -16.50
C MET A 1 -8.52 19.08 -15.29
N SER A 2 -9.08 19.09 -14.08
CA SER A 2 -8.28 18.93 -12.86
C SER A 2 -7.51 17.61 -12.91
N GLN A 3 -6.30 17.58 -12.35
CA GLN A 3 -5.52 16.35 -12.27
C GLN A 3 -6.28 15.30 -11.44
N ILE A 4 -6.42 14.10 -11.99
CA ILE A 4 -7.08 12.97 -11.31
C ILE A 4 -6.23 12.56 -10.11
N LYS A 5 -6.85 12.40 -8.94
CA LYS A 5 -6.19 11.99 -7.70
C LYS A 5 -6.63 10.60 -7.28
N ILE A 6 -5.66 9.71 -7.10
CA ILE A 6 -5.88 8.32 -6.67
C ILE A 6 -5.22 8.13 -5.31
N ALA A 7 -5.98 7.68 -4.32
CA ALA A 7 -5.42 7.20 -3.06
C ALA A 7 -5.28 5.67 -3.12
N SER A 8 -4.09 5.19 -2.82
CA SER A 8 -3.74 3.77 -2.90
C SER A 8 -2.89 3.35 -1.72
N GLY A 9 -3.53 2.67 -0.76
CA GLY A 9 -2.90 2.10 0.41
C GLY A 9 -3.33 0.65 0.54
N ASP A 10 -2.40 -0.24 0.81
CA ASP A 10 -2.69 -1.61 1.23
C ASP A 10 -1.40 -2.24 1.76
N PHE A 11 -1.51 -3.40 2.37
CA PHE A 11 -0.38 -4.32 2.49
C PHE A 11 -0.27 -5.15 1.21
N LYS A 12 0.43 -6.28 1.26
CA LYS A 12 0.72 -7.10 0.07
C LYS A 12 -0.49 -7.40 -0.82
N TYR A 13 -1.68 -7.63 -0.25
CA TYR A 13 -2.84 -8.12 -0.98
C TYR A 13 -3.40 -7.12 -1.99
N GLY A 14 -3.34 -5.82 -1.68
CA GLY A 14 -3.75 -4.77 -2.62
C GLY A 14 -2.77 -4.55 -3.76
N LEU A 15 -1.56 -5.10 -3.74
CA LEU A 15 -0.52 -4.76 -4.73
C LEU A 15 -1.00 -4.94 -6.18
N TYR A 16 -1.51 -6.12 -6.52
CA TYR A 16 -1.96 -6.43 -7.89
C TYR A 16 -3.21 -5.62 -8.25
N TRP A 17 -4.14 -5.48 -7.30
CA TRP A 17 -5.37 -4.72 -7.48
C TRP A 17 -5.07 -3.24 -7.76
N ASN A 18 -4.37 -2.60 -6.84
CA ASN A 18 -3.96 -1.20 -6.91
C ASN A 18 -3.15 -0.93 -8.19
N ALA A 19 -2.21 -1.81 -8.53
CA ALA A 19 -1.43 -1.67 -9.76
C ALA A 19 -2.30 -1.81 -11.01
N GLY A 20 -3.29 -2.70 -11.01
CA GLY A 20 -4.23 -2.85 -12.13
C GLY A 20 -5.05 -1.59 -12.37
N VAL A 21 -5.57 -0.97 -11.29
CA VAL A 21 -6.27 0.31 -11.38
C VAL A 21 -5.35 1.39 -11.95
N VAL A 22 -4.16 1.56 -11.38
CA VAL A 22 -3.21 2.60 -11.78
C VAL A 22 -2.71 2.40 -13.22
N SER A 23 -2.45 1.16 -13.65
CA SER A 23 -2.05 0.83 -15.02
C SER A 23 -3.05 1.30 -16.08
N SER A 24 -4.35 1.19 -15.81
CA SER A 24 -5.41 1.62 -16.73
C SER A 24 -5.26 3.11 -17.11
N PHE A 25 -4.96 3.96 -16.13
CA PHE A 25 -4.72 5.40 -16.37
C PHE A 25 -3.49 5.64 -17.26
N TYR A 26 -2.35 5.04 -16.94
CA TYR A 26 -1.11 5.27 -17.70
C TYR A 26 -1.16 4.69 -19.13
N GLU A 27 -1.87 3.59 -19.34
CA GLU A 27 -2.10 3.04 -20.68
C GLU A 27 -2.91 4.02 -21.56
N LYS A 28 -3.92 4.66 -20.98
CA LYS A 28 -4.73 5.71 -21.63
C LYS A 28 -4.05 7.09 -21.67
N LYS A 29 -2.76 7.19 -21.29
CA LYS A 29 -1.99 8.46 -21.21
C LYS A 29 -2.57 9.48 -20.23
N LEU A 30 -3.31 9.00 -19.22
CA LEU A 30 -3.72 9.81 -18.09
C LEU A 30 -2.63 9.73 -17.02
N ASN A 31 -2.25 10.87 -16.46
CA ASN A 31 -1.20 10.98 -15.44
C ASN A 31 -1.84 11.35 -14.09
N PRO A 32 -2.36 10.36 -13.34
CA PRO A 32 -2.97 10.61 -12.06
C PRO A 32 -1.90 11.03 -11.04
N PHE A 33 -2.31 11.85 -10.08
CA PHE A 33 -1.58 12.07 -8.85
C PHE A 33 -1.87 10.93 -7.87
N LEU A 34 -0.83 10.35 -7.27
CA LEU A 34 -0.94 9.17 -6.42
C LEU A 34 -0.64 9.52 -4.95
N LYS A 35 -1.60 9.32 -4.06
CA LYS A 35 -1.34 9.31 -2.62
C LYS A 35 -1.14 7.86 -2.17
N LEU A 36 0.01 7.56 -1.60
CA LEU A 36 0.47 6.18 -1.43
C LEU A 36 0.85 5.87 0.01
N SER A 37 0.51 4.65 0.42
CA SER A 37 0.95 4.05 1.68
C SER A 37 1.15 2.55 1.50
N GLY A 38 1.91 1.93 2.41
CA GLY A 38 2.08 0.49 2.44
C GLY A 38 2.78 -0.03 1.18
N ILE A 39 2.34 -1.17 0.66
CA ILE A 39 3.00 -1.81 -0.48
C ILE A 39 2.94 -0.98 -1.76
N SER A 40 1.92 -0.11 -1.90
CA SER A 40 1.71 0.73 -3.08
C SER A 40 2.84 1.77 -3.25
N VAL A 41 3.62 2.02 -2.20
CA VAL A 41 4.81 2.89 -2.25
C VAL A 41 5.91 2.33 -3.15
N LEU A 42 5.86 1.06 -3.57
CA LEU A 42 6.76 0.56 -4.62
C LEU A 42 6.51 1.24 -5.97
N MET A 43 5.27 1.63 -6.28
CA MET A 43 4.85 2.03 -7.62
C MET A 43 5.59 3.26 -8.19
N PRO A 44 5.82 4.37 -7.46
CA PRO A 44 6.43 5.59 -8.00
C PRO A 44 7.76 5.33 -8.71
N PHE A 45 8.63 4.51 -8.12
CA PHE A 45 9.92 4.18 -8.72
C PHE A 45 9.74 3.50 -10.08
N PHE A 46 8.91 2.45 -10.13
CA PHE A 46 8.70 1.69 -11.35
C PHE A 46 7.92 2.51 -12.39
N ILE A 47 6.95 3.32 -11.99
CA ILE A 47 6.20 4.21 -12.88
C ILE A 47 7.15 5.24 -13.47
N SER A 48 7.98 5.88 -12.65
CA SER A 48 8.92 6.91 -13.10
C SER A 48 9.84 6.38 -14.20
N LYS A 49 10.42 5.19 -13.97
CA LYS A 49 11.44 4.57 -14.83
C LYS A 49 10.88 3.78 -16.02
N TYR A 50 9.77 3.07 -15.84
CA TYR A 50 9.25 2.12 -16.82
C TYR A 50 7.86 2.48 -17.37
N LYS A 51 7.26 3.57 -16.90
CA LYS A 51 5.97 4.11 -17.37
C LYS A 51 4.91 3.01 -17.41
N ARG A 52 4.41 2.65 -18.60
CA ARG A 52 3.34 1.66 -18.79
C ARG A 52 3.74 0.22 -18.42
N ASN A 53 5.04 -0.10 -18.40
CA ASN A 53 5.52 -1.42 -18.02
C ASN A 53 5.98 -1.50 -16.55
N PHE A 54 5.54 -0.55 -15.70
CA PHE A 54 5.96 -0.51 -14.30
C PHE A 54 5.61 -1.79 -13.55
N PHE A 55 4.42 -2.34 -13.80
CA PHE A 55 3.92 -3.48 -13.05
C PHE A 55 4.79 -4.72 -13.28
N GLY A 56 5.14 -5.04 -14.53
CA GLY A 56 6.00 -6.18 -14.84
C GLY A 56 7.37 -6.08 -14.16
N LYS A 57 7.98 -4.89 -14.17
CA LYS A 57 9.28 -4.65 -13.52
C LYS A 57 9.21 -4.65 -11.99
N MET A 58 8.09 -4.21 -11.43
CA MET A 58 7.84 -4.31 -9.99
C MET A 58 7.71 -5.76 -9.53
N ILE A 59 7.02 -6.61 -10.30
CA ILE A 59 6.91 -8.05 -9.98
C ILE A 59 8.27 -8.74 -10.12
N GLU A 60 9.03 -8.46 -11.18
CA GLU A 60 10.40 -8.98 -11.34
C GLU A 60 11.30 -8.62 -10.15
N PHE A 61 11.20 -7.38 -9.65
CA PHE A 61 11.90 -6.99 -8.42
C PHE A 61 11.45 -7.82 -7.22
N ILE A 62 10.14 -7.93 -6.99
CA ILE A 62 9.58 -8.68 -5.85
C ILE A 62 9.99 -10.15 -5.88
N GLU A 63 9.96 -10.81 -7.05
CA GLU A 63 10.35 -12.21 -7.19
C GLU A 63 11.82 -12.45 -6.83
N ASN A 64 12.68 -11.46 -7.06
CA ASN A 64 14.11 -11.51 -6.78
C ASN A 64 14.49 -11.06 -5.36
N THR A 65 13.57 -10.44 -4.62
CA THR A 65 13.82 -10.01 -3.23
C THR A 65 13.78 -11.20 -2.27
N LYS A 66 14.68 -11.27 -1.30
CA LYS A 66 14.70 -12.32 -0.27
C LYS A 66 13.92 -11.90 0.96
N ILE A 67 14.17 -10.69 1.46
CA ILE A 67 13.60 -10.21 2.72
C ILE A 67 12.11 -9.92 2.56
N LEU A 68 11.74 -9.19 1.50
CA LEU A 68 10.33 -8.95 1.19
C LEU A 68 9.55 -10.24 0.94
N ASN A 69 10.14 -11.22 0.22
CA ASN A 69 9.47 -12.50 0.04
C ASN A 69 9.29 -13.26 1.36
N LYS A 70 10.29 -13.28 2.23
CA LYS A 70 10.24 -14.01 3.51
C LYS A 70 9.16 -13.45 4.44
N PHE A 71 9.08 -12.13 4.59
CA PHE A 71 8.26 -11.49 5.62
C PHE A 71 6.97 -10.89 5.09
N VAL A 72 6.95 -10.44 3.83
CA VAL A 72 5.78 -9.80 3.24
C VAL A 72 5.07 -10.81 2.34
N PHE A 73 5.65 -11.20 1.20
CA PHE A 73 4.88 -11.86 0.14
C PHE A 73 4.52 -13.33 0.39
N LYS A 74 5.48 -14.17 0.81
CA LYS A 74 5.27 -15.63 0.98
C LYS A 74 4.69 -16.00 2.34
N ASP A 75 4.48 -15.03 3.19
CA ASP A 75 3.82 -15.24 4.46
C ASP A 75 2.35 -15.73 4.30
N ARG A 76 1.89 -16.54 5.25
CA ARG A 76 0.54 -17.09 5.31
C ARG A 76 -0.32 -16.53 6.45
N ILE A 77 0.12 -15.51 7.19
CA ILE A 77 -0.61 -15.01 8.37
C ILE A 77 -2.06 -14.67 8.06
N TYR A 78 -2.34 -14.06 6.91
CA TYR A 78 -3.71 -13.62 6.59
C TYR A 78 -4.53 -14.64 5.79
N GLU A 79 -4.02 -15.85 5.56
CA GLU A 79 -4.75 -16.88 4.81
C GLU A 79 -5.91 -17.49 5.60
N ASN A 80 -5.79 -17.59 6.93
CA ASN A 80 -6.83 -18.16 7.78
C ASN A 80 -6.77 -17.65 9.23
N LEU A 81 -7.87 -17.80 9.95
CA LEU A 81 -8.01 -17.37 11.35
C LEU A 81 -7.02 -18.05 12.29
N TYR A 82 -6.62 -19.29 12.01
CA TYR A 82 -5.66 -20.02 12.84
C TYR A 82 -4.26 -19.38 12.78
N ASN A 83 -3.80 -18.98 11.59
CA ASN A 83 -2.53 -18.29 11.40
C ASN A 83 -2.55 -16.90 12.07
N GLN A 84 -3.67 -16.18 11.95
CA GLN A 84 -3.89 -14.89 12.63
C GLN A 84 -3.84 -15.04 14.17
N ALA A 85 -4.59 -16.00 14.71
CA ALA A 85 -4.61 -16.28 16.16
C ALA A 85 -3.22 -16.70 16.66
N THR A 86 -2.49 -17.51 15.88
CA THR A 86 -1.11 -17.91 16.19
C THR A 86 -0.18 -16.71 16.20
N ALA A 87 -0.31 -15.77 15.26
CA ALA A 87 0.49 -14.55 15.23
C ALA A 87 0.27 -13.67 16.46
N LEU A 88 -1.00 -13.46 16.86
CA LEU A 88 -1.36 -12.71 18.07
C LEU A 88 -0.86 -13.40 19.34
N LEU A 89 -0.99 -14.73 19.41
CA LEU A 89 -0.52 -15.52 20.54
C LEU A 89 1.01 -15.47 20.65
N LYS A 90 1.73 -15.52 19.53
CA LYS A 90 3.19 -15.34 19.52
C LYS A 90 3.58 -13.93 19.95
N LEU A 91 2.86 -12.89 19.52
CA LEU A 91 3.10 -11.50 19.95
C LEU A 91 2.94 -11.33 21.47
N ASN A 92 2.00 -12.06 22.08
CA ASN A 92 1.70 -11.96 23.51
C ASN A 92 2.58 -12.86 24.41
N LYS A 93 3.05 -14.01 23.92
CA LYS A 93 3.75 -15.03 24.75
C LYS A 93 5.27 -14.83 24.89
N LYS A 94 5.94 -14.05 24.05
CA LYS A 94 7.37 -13.78 24.20
C LYS A 94 7.58 -12.44 24.89
N LYS A 95 8.43 -12.39 25.92
CA LYS A 95 8.85 -11.13 26.59
C LYS A 95 9.44 -10.09 25.62
N GLN A 96 9.89 -10.52 24.45
CA GLN A 96 10.20 -9.71 23.27
C GLN A 96 9.89 -10.57 22.04
N PHE A 97 8.94 -10.19 21.22
CA PHE A 97 9.16 -10.36 19.78
C PHE A 97 10.38 -9.48 19.51
N GLU A 98 11.57 -10.08 19.33
CA GLU A 98 12.61 -9.37 18.60
C GLU A 98 12.04 -9.24 17.20
N PHE A 99 11.39 -8.09 16.95
CA PHE A 99 11.06 -7.70 15.60
C PHE A 99 12.31 -7.85 14.76
N GLU A 100 12.13 -8.32 13.54
CA GLU A 100 13.23 -8.42 12.60
C GLU A 100 13.84 -7.04 12.45
N SER A 101 15.17 -6.97 12.50
CA SER A 101 15.85 -5.70 12.33
C SER A 101 15.56 -5.16 10.93
N HIS A 102 15.31 -3.85 10.84
CA HIS A 102 15.22 -3.16 9.56
C HIS A 102 16.56 -3.17 8.80
N THR A 103 17.68 -3.57 9.41
CA THR A 103 19.01 -3.56 8.78
C THR A 103 19.03 -4.37 7.47
N GLU A 104 18.55 -5.62 7.49
CA GLU A 104 18.59 -6.49 6.30
C GLU A 104 17.60 -6.02 5.22
N LEU A 105 16.40 -5.57 5.63
CA LEU A 105 15.44 -4.95 4.71
C LEU A 105 16.03 -3.71 4.04
N THR A 106 16.59 -2.80 4.84
CA THR A 106 17.20 -1.56 4.35
C THR A 106 18.36 -1.86 3.41
N LYS A 107 19.20 -2.84 3.73
CA LYS A 107 20.32 -3.26 2.90
C LYS A 107 19.85 -3.80 1.54
N GLU A 108 18.84 -4.67 1.53
CA GLU A 108 18.25 -5.20 0.30
C GLU A 108 17.62 -4.09 -0.55
N LEU A 109 16.87 -3.17 0.07
CA LEU A 109 16.27 -2.03 -0.62
C LEU A 109 17.33 -1.07 -1.16
N LYS A 110 18.36 -0.72 -0.39
CA LYS A 110 19.48 0.13 -0.86
C LYS A 110 20.26 -0.51 -2.00
N ALA A 111 20.42 -1.84 -2.00
CA ALA A 111 21.10 -2.52 -3.09
C ALA A 111 20.39 -2.35 -4.44
N TYR A 112 19.06 -2.23 -4.44
CA TYR A 112 18.28 -2.06 -5.67
C TYR A 112 17.97 -0.58 -6.00
N PHE A 113 17.51 0.19 -5.00
CA PHE A 113 17.04 1.56 -5.19
C PHE A 113 18.15 2.62 -4.98
N GLY A 114 19.30 2.23 -4.44
CA GLY A 114 20.42 3.14 -4.16
C GLY A 114 20.02 4.29 -3.23
N ASN A 115 20.57 5.47 -3.50
CA ASN A 115 20.29 6.72 -2.78
C ASN A 115 19.27 7.60 -3.52
N THR A 116 18.33 6.98 -4.24
CA THR A 116 17.29 7.73 -4.99
C THR A 116 16.47 8.59 -4.03
N LYS A 117 16.40 9.89 -4.30
CA LYS A 117 15.51 10.81 -3.59
C LYS A 117 14.11 10.76 -4.16
N LEU A 118 13.10 11.16 -3.38
CA LEU A 118 11.73 11.28 -3.87
C LEU A 118 11.61 12.29 -5.02
N SER A 119 12.38 13.37 -5.00
CA SER A 119 12.47 14.36 -6.08
C SER A 119 12.85 13.74 -7.42
N ASP A 120 13.72 12.73 -7.42
CA ASP A 120 14.26 12.09 -8.62
C ASP A 120 13.20 11.24 -9.35
N LEU A 121 12.13 10.86 -8.63
CA LEU A 121 11.05 10.05 -9.15
C LEU A 121 9.97 10.89 -9.85
N GLY A 122 9.88 12.18 -9.55
CA GLY A 122 8.89 13.11 -10.12
C GLY A 122 8.06 13.82 -9.05
N ASP A 123 6.90 14.35 -9.46
CA ASP A 123 5.96 15.11 -8.62
C ASP A 123 4.52 14.56 -8.68
N PHE A 124 4.32 13.42 -9.33
CA PHE A 124 3.01 12.80 -9.51
C PHE A 124 2.54 11.99 -8.29
N PHE A 125 3.22 12.08 -7.15
CA PHE A 125 2.88 11.27 -5.99
C PHE A 125 3.19 11.95 -4.64
N LEU A 126 2.59 11.40 -3.59
CA LEU A 126 2.80 11.72 -2.18
C LEU A 126 2.84 10.42 -1.40
N ILE A 127 3.88 10.22 -0.58
CA ILE A 127 3.99 9.03 0.29
C ILE A 127 3.67 9.46 1.72
N GLU A 128 2.82 8.67 2.38
CA GLU A 128 2.43 8.90 3.76
C GLU A 128 2.69 7.69 4.67
N ALA A 129 3.04 7.99 5.91
CA ALA A 129 3.13 7.03 7.01
C ALA A 129 2.36 7.58 8.23
N TYR A 130 2.02 6.70 9.17
CA TYR A 130 1.42 7.11 10.43
C TYR A 130 2.49 7.14 11.52
N ASP A 131 2.64 8.28 12.18
CA ASP A 131 3.48 8.41 13.36
C ASP A 131 2.69 8.01 14.61
N ILE A 132 3.02 6.85 15.17
CA ILE A 132 2.35 6.34 16.37
C ILE A 132 2.73 7.11 17.64
N LYS A 133 3.86 7.84 17.62
CA LYS A 133 4.30 8.64 18.77
C LYS A 133 3.40 9.86 18.93
N ASP A 134 3.18 10.59 17.85
CA ASP A 134 2.44 11.86 17.86
C ASP A 134 0.97 11.71 17.40
N ASN A 135 0.59 10.53 16.90
CA ASN A 135 -0.74 10.23 16.34
C ASN A 135 -1.12 11.12 15.14
N THR A 136 -0.17 11.32 14.24
CA THR A 136 -0.32 12.19 13.06
C THR A 136 0.13 11.49 11.79
N ILE A 137 -0.35 11.97 10.65
CA ILE A 137 0.16 11.53 9.35
C ILE A 137 1.48 12.26 9.06
N TYR A 138 2.51 11.50 8.75
CA TYR A 138 3.79 11.99 8.24
C TYR A 138 3.80 11.91 6.72
N TYR A 139 4.12 13.04 6.07
CA TYR A 139 4.34 13.11 4.64
C TYR A 139 5.83 13.19 4.36
N PHE A 140 6.33 12.23 3.58
CA PHE A 140 7.74 12.24 3.19
C PHE A 140 8.02 13.43 2.25
N GLN A 141 9.10 14.13 2.54
CA GLN A 141 9.54 15.32 1.82
C GLN A 141 10.36 14.92 0.59
N ARG A 142 10.38 15.81 -0.42
CA ARG A 142 11.01 15.51 -1.71
C ARG A 142 12.50 15.20 -1.62
N GLU A 143 13.19 15.76 -0.63
CA GLU A 143 14.63 15.56 -0.42
C GLU A 143 14.98 14.24 0.29
N GLU A 144 13.98 13.55 0.84
CA GLU A 144 14.18 12.31 1.59
C GLU A 144 14.40 11.13 0.64
N LEU A 145 15.07 10.09 1.14
CA LEU A 145 15.38 8.90 0.36
C LEU A 145 14.13 8.04 0.18
N PHE A 146 13.95 7.54 -1.04
CA PHE A 146 12.88 6.61 -1.36
C PHE A 146 12.94 5.33 -0.52
N VAL A 147 14.15 4.88 -0.17
CA VAL A 147 14.34 3.72 0.71
C VAL A 147 13.76 3.95 2.11
N ASP A 148 13.93 5.13 2.70
CA ASP A 148 13.41 5.41 4.05
C ASP A 148 11.86 5.38 4.04
N ALA A 149 11.26 5.93 2.98
CA ALA A 149 9.83 5.85 2.73
C ALA A 149 9.33 4.41 2.55
N LEU A 150 10.08 3.57 1.84
CA LEU A 150 9.77 2.15 1.67
C LEU A 150 9.88 1.39 2.98
N VAL A 151 10.94 1.60 3.76
CA VAL A 151 11.12 0.94 5.06
C VAL A 151 9.93 1.26 5.95
N ALA A 152 9.59 2.54 6.14
CA ALA A 152 8.42 2.94 6.92
C ALA A 152 7.11 2.30 6.42
N SER A 153 6.94 2.17 5.10
CA SER A 153 5.77 1.58 4.47
C SER A 153 5.69 0.05 4.57
N LEU A 154 6.75 -0.59 5.05
CA LEU A 154 6.86 -2.04 5.25
C LEU A 154 7.04 -2.41 6.74
N SER A 155 7.23 -1.41 7.61
CA SER A 155 7.40 -1.51 9.05
C SER A 155 6.10 -1.81 9.78
N SER A 156 5.63 -3.05 9.64
CA SER A 156 4.37 -3.51 10.22
C SER A 156 4.53 -4.81 11.02
N PRO A 157 3.86 -4.92 12.18
CA PRO A 157 3.73 -6.17 12.91
C PRO A 157 3.12 -7.30 12.04
N PRO A 158 3.43 -8.56 12.36
CA PRO A 158 4.31 -9.01 13.44
C PRO A 158 5.80 -9.05 13.06
N TYR A 159 6.17 -8.70 11.83
CA TYR A 159 7.55 -8.89 11.35
C TYR A 159 8.48 -7.80 11.82
N PHE A 160 8.07 -6.56 11.55
CA PHE A 160 8.89 -5.39 11.77
C PHE A 160 8.22 -4.53 12.84
N LYS A 161 9.06 -3.90 13.65
CA LYS A 161 8.64 -2.81 14.54
C LYS A 161 8.27 -1.60 13.67
N TYR A 162 7.80 -0.53 14.29
CA TYR A 162 7.84 0.79 13.66
C TYR A 162 9.27 1.17 13.24
N TYR A 163 9.37 1.98 12.20
CA TYR A 163 10.62 2.57 11.75
C TYR A 163 10.92 3.84 12.55
N GLU A 164 12.12 3.93 13.10
CA GLU A 164 12.60 5.10 13.83
C GLU A 164 13.26 6.07 12.85
N TYR A 165 12.66 7.23 12.63
CA TYR A 165 13.09 8.17 11.60
C TYR A 165 12.78 9.61 11.98
N ASN A 166 13.80 10.48 12.03
CA ASN A 166 13.65 11.91 12.34
C ASN A 166 12.75 12.17 13.58
N ASP A 167 13.06 11.49 14.69
CA ASP A 167 12.34 11.49 15.97
C ASP A 167 10.90 10.95 15.97
N LYS A 168 10.49 10.27 14.88
CA LYS A 168 9.16 9.68 14.68
C LYS A 168 9.20 8.17 14.74
N PHE A 169 8.04 7.59 15.07
CA PHE A 169 7.82 6.14 15.06
C PHE A 169 6.82 5.80 13.95
N LEU A 170 7.34 5.49 12.77
CA LEU A 170 6.53 5.37 11.56
C LEU A 170 6.08 3.93 11.30
N ILE A 171 4.81 3.77 10.97
CA ILE A 171 4.23 2.55 10.40
C ILE A 171 3.44 2.91 9.12
N PRO A 172 3.05 1.93 8.28
CA PRO A 172 2.24 2.24 7.12
C PRO A 172 0.87 2.76 7.58
N SER A 173 0.45 3.91 7.07
CA SER A 173 -0.89 4.43 7.40
C SER A 173 -1.99 3.46 6.98
N ALA A 174 -1.79 2.73 5.88
CA ALA A 174 -2.63 1.63 5.40
C ALA A 174 -2.89 0.49 6.41
N GLU A 175 -2.11 0.37 7.49
CA GLU A 175 -2.37 -0.61 8.57
C GLU A 175 -3.40 -0.11 9.60
N ILE A 176 -3.65 1.19 9.62
CA ILE A 176 -4.50 1.90 10.57
C ILE A 176 -5.71 2.50 9.85
N SER A 177 -5.50 3.02 8.64
CA SER A 177 -6.55 3.35 7.70
C SER A 177 -6.15 3.14 6.23
N LEU A 178 -6.90 2.30 5.51
CA LEU A 178 -6.78 2.06 4.06
C LEU A 178 -7.31 3.22 3.20
N SER A 179 -8.18 4.07 3.76
CA SER A 179 -8.82 5.18 3.06
C SER A 179 -8.23 6.52 3.50
N PRO A 180 -8.01 7.48 2.59
CA PRO A 180 -7.73 8.84 3.02
C PRO A 180 -8.85 9.33 3.94
N LEU A 181 -8.47 9.92 5.09
CA LEU A 181 -9.38 10.50 6.09
C LEU A 181 -10.49 11.39 5.49
N ASN A 182 -10.22 12.01 4.35
CA ASN A 182 -11.19 12.77 3.58
C ASN A 182 -11.25 12.29 2.12
N ILE A 183 -12.28 11.51 1.81
CA ILE A 183 -12.55 10.90 0.50
C ILE A 183 -12.79 11.97 -0.57
N GLU A 184 -13.38 13.12 -0.23
CA GLU A 184 -13.77 14.17 -1.19
C GLU A 184 -12.59 14.79 -1.93
N ASN A 185 -11.38 14.63 -1.39
CA ASN A 185 -10.13 15.11 -1.97
C ASN A 185 -9.57 14.18 -3.06
N TYR A 186 -10.18 13.01 -3.28
CA TYR A 186 -9.71 11.98 -4.20
C TYR A 186 -10.81 11.59 -5.16
N ASP A 187 -10.42 11.36 -6.41
CA ASP A 187 -11.34 10.89 -7.45
C ASP A 187 -11.55 9.38 -7.34
N ILE A 188 -10.51 8.66 -6.90
CA ILE A 188 -10.48 7.21 -6.79
C ILE A 188 -9.75 6.78 -5.52
N ILE A 189 -10.30 5.78 -4.84
CA ILE A 189 -9.65 5.06 -3.73
C ILE A 189 -9.66 3.58 -4.09
N THR A 190 -8.49 2.95 -4.05
CA THR A 190 -8.32 1.57 -4.56
C THR A 190 -8.46 0.48 -3.50
N SER A 191 -8.46 0.82 -2.22
CA SER A 191 -8.68 -0.11 -1.11
C SER A 191 -9.71 0.48 -0.15
N TYR A 192 -10.75 -0.28 0.17
CA TYR A 192 -11.86 0.19 1.00
C TYR A 192 -11.50 0.08 2.48
N GLU A 193 -11.97 1.06 3.25
CA GLU A 193 -12.10 0.93 4.70
C GLU A 193 -13.46 1.43 5.17
N CYS A 194 -14.05 0.73 6.14
CA CYS A 194 -15.32 1.08 6.75
C CYS A 194 -15.20 2.00 7.99
N SER A 195 -14.01 2.54 8.30
CA SER A 195 -13.79 3.41 9.47
C SER A 195 -13.32 4.81 9.07
N ILE A 196 -14.12 5.82 9.44
CA ILE A 196 -13.84 7.25 9.18
C ILE A 196 -12.84 7.84 10.21
N LYS A 197 -12.46 7.09 11.25
CA LYS A 197 -11.55 7.56 12.32
C LYS A 197 -10.34 6.65 12.48
N LEU A 198 -9.15 7.27 12.51
CA LEU A 198 -7.89 6.58 12.83
C LEU A 198 -7.95 6.04 14.26
N PRO A 199 -7.80 4.72 14.48
CA PRO A 199 -7.64 4.20 15.82
C PRO A 199 -6.32 4.67 16.44
N LYS A 200 -6.28 4.74 17.79
CA LYS A 200 -5.06 4.96 18.56
C LYS A 200 -4.58 3.61 19.11
N PRO A 201 -3.75 2.85 18.37
CA PRO A 201 -3.32 1.54 18.82
C PRO A 201 -2.44 1.66 20.06
N ARG A 202 -2.71 0.85 21.09
CA ARG A 202 -1.95 0.86 22.35
C ARG A 202 -0.65 0.06 22.26
N ASN A 203 -0.59 -0.93 21.36
CA ASN A 203 0.54 -1.82 21.20
C ASN A 203 0.51 -2.50 19.81
N GLY A 204 1.57 -3.25 19.48
CA GLY A 204 1.68 -3.96 18.20
C GLY A 204 0.60 -5.02 17.97
N ALA A 205 -0.01 -5.59 19.02
CA ALA A 205 -1.11 -6.55 18.87
C ALA A 205 -2.40 -5.83 18.42
N GLU A 206 -2.68 -4.62 18.92
CA GLU A 206 -3.80 -3.82 18.43
C GLU A 206 -3.60 -3.41 16.96
N ILE A 207 -2.40 -2.98 16.56
CA ILE A 207 -2.07 -2.70 15.15
C ILE A 207 -2.37 -3.94 14.29
N LEU A 208 -1.91 -5.12 14.72
CA LEU A 208 -2.12 -6.36 13.98
C LEU A 208 -3.61 -6.78 13.95
N LEU A 209 -4.36 -6.53 15.03
CA LEU A 209 -5.80 -6.79 15.08
C LEU A 209 -6.58 -5.89 14.11
N TYR A 210 -6.26 -4.60 14.06
CA TYR A 210 -6.82 -3.69 13.06
C TYR A 210 -6.49 -4.21 11.67
N SER A 211 -5.22 -4.45 11.38
CA SER A 211 -4.76 -5.04 10.13
C SER A 211 -5.54 -6.29 9.70
N PHE A 212 -5.82 -7.23 10.63
CA PHE A 212 -6.63 -8.42 10.33
C PHE A 212 -8.10 -8.10 10.03
N PHE A 213 -8.70 -7.18 10.78
CA PHE A 213 -10.06 -6.74 10.53
C PHE A 213 -10.18 -6.05 9.16
N LEU A 214 -9.21 -5.19 8.87
CA LEU A 214 -9.01 -4.43 7.63
C LEU A 214 -8.51 -5.28 6.47
N ARG A 215 -8.51 -6.61 6.58
CA ARG A 215 -8.13 -7.50 5.46
C ARG A 215 -9.15 -8.58 5.20
N LYS A 216 -10.37 -8.38 5.72
CA LYS A 216 -11.52 -9.20 5.32
C LYS A 216 -11.86 -8.92 3.86
N LYS A 217 -12.42 -9.94 3.20
CA LYS A 217 -12.67 -10.03 1.74
C LYS A 217 -13.41 -8.86 1.08
N GLU A 218 -14.05 -8.00 1.86
CA GLU A 218 -14.95 -6.93 1.39
C GLU A 218 -14.20 -5.65 0.98
N LEU A 219 -12.86 -5.65 0.99
CA LEU A 219 -12.07 -4.42 0.93
C LEU A 219 -11.45 -4.12 -0.45
N PHE A 220 -11.55 -5.04 -1.40
CA PHE A 220 -11.21 -4.73 -2.79
C PHE A 220 -12.41 -4.07 -3.44
N GLY A 221 -12.40 -2.74 -3.50
CA GLY A 221 -13.41 -1.95 -4.21
C GLY A 221 -12.77 -0.69 -4.74
N ILE A 222 -13.22 -0.21 -5.90
CA ILE A 222 -12.89 1.15 -6.35
C ILE A 222 -13.98 2.07 -5.81
N ILE A 223 -13.64 2.93 -4.87
CA ILE A 223 -14.52 4.02 -4.44
C ILE A 223 -14.23 5.21 -5.32
N THR A 224 -15.27 5.81 -5.86
CA THR A 224 -15.15 7.00 -6.69
C THR A 224 -15.65 8.22 -5.94
N LYS A 225 -15.31 9.42 -6.41
CA LYS A 225 -15.80 10.68 -5.82
C LYS A 225 -17.33 10.78 -5.74
N ASP A 226 -18.03 10.13 -6.67
CA ASP A 226 -19.49 10.07 -6.70
C ASP A 226 -20.06 9.08 -5.66
N LYS A 227 -19.20 8.49 -4.82
CA LYS A 227 -19.50 7.42 -3.85
C LYS A 227 -20.00 6.13 -4.52
N ASP A 228 -19.83 5.99 -5.83
CA ASP A 228 -19.98 4.70 -6.50
C ASP A 228 -18.90 3.75 -5.98
N VAL A 229 -19.32 2.56 -5.50
CA VAL A 229 -18.42 1.49 -5.08
C VAL A 229 -18.43 0.40 -6.15
N ILE A 230 -17.31 0.24 -6.84
CA ILE A 230 -17.14 -0.79 -7.86
C ILE A 230 -16.43 -1.99 -7.21
N CYS A 231 -17.22 -2.97 -6.80
CA CYS A 231 -16.72 -4.21 -6.20
C CYS A 231 -16.43 -5.31 -7.24
N PRO A 232 -15.51 -6.23 -6.95
CA PRO A 232 -15.31 -7.45 -7.70
C PRO A 232 -16.54 -8.35 -7.64
N GLN A 233 -17.01 -8.79 -8.81
CA GLN A 233 -18.11 -9.73 -8.98
C GLN A 233 -17.82 -11.11 -8.37
N LYS A 234 -16.54 -11.50 -8.28
CA LYS A 234 -16.07 -12.72 -7.59
C LYS A 234 -14.77 -12.42 -6.87
N VAL A 235 -14.76 -12.53 -5.55
CA VAL A 235 -13.56 -12.36 -4.73
C VAL A 235 -12.82 -13.69 -4.67
N GLU A 236 -11.77 -13.86 -5.48
CA GLU A 236 -10.82 -14.97 -5.31
C GLU A 236 -9.89 -14.67 -4.12
N PHE A 237 -9.62 -15.66 -3.27
CA PHE A 237 -8.81 -15.49 -2.06
C PHE A 237 -7.33 -15.17 -2.34
N SER A 238 -6.83 -15.41 -3.57
CA SER A 238 -5.45 -15.16 -3.96
C SER A 238 -5.29 -13.78 -4.60
N ALA A 239 -5.35 -12.71 -3.81
CA ALA A 239 -5.20 -11.33 -4.30
C ALA A 239 -3.82 -11.03 -4.93
N LEU A 240 -2.83 -11.91 -4.74
CA LEU A 240 -1.48 -11.82 -5.31
C LEU A 240 -1.38 -12.56 -6.67
N ASN A 241 -2.26 -12.25 -7.62
CA ASN A 241 -2.26 -12.95 -8.91
C ASN A 241 -2.60 -12.05 -10.10
N ALA A 242 -2.14 -12.45 -11.29
CA ALA A 242 -2.37 -11.71 -12.53
C ALA A 242 -3.86 -11.52 -12.88
N LYS A 243 -4.74 -12.44 -12.46
CA LYS A 243 -6.19 -12.28 -12.67
C LYS A 243 -6.74 -11.07 -11.90
N THR A 244 -6.29 -10.86 -10.66
CA THR A 244 -6.66 -9.71 -9.81
C THR A 244 -6.25 -8.41 -10.47
N TYR A 245 -5.02 -8.35 -10.99
CA TYR A 245 -4.53 -7.21 -11.76
C TYR A 245 -5.41 -6.91 -12.98
N MET A 246 -5.67 -7.92 -13.83
CA MET A 246 -6.47 -7.75 -15.05
C MET A 246 -7.92 -7.36 -14.74
N TYR A 247 -8.47 -7.90 -13.65
CA TYR A 247 -9.81 -7.59 -13.21
C TYR A 247 -9.93 -6.13 -12.73
N ALA A 248 -9.01 -5.68 -11.87
CA ALA A 248 -8.96 -4.31 -11.38
C ALA A 248 -8.78 -3.31 -12.53
N LYS A 249 -7.87 -3.63 -13.46
CA LYS A 249 -7.64 -2.85 -14.67
C LYS A 249 -8.92 -2.68 -15.50
N ARG A 250 -9.65 -3.78 -15.77
CA ARG A 250 -10.91 -3.72 -16.54
C ARG A 250 -11.97 -2.86 -15.86
N LEU A 251 -12.07 -2.91 -14.52
CA LEU A 251 -13.01 -2.06 -13.80
C LEU A 251 -12.63 -0.57 -13.89
N ALA A 252 -11.34 -0.26 -13.76
CA ALA A 252 -10.84 1.09 -13.96
C ALA A 252 -11.06 1.58 -15.40
N ASP A 253 -10.81 0.74 -16.41
CA ASP A 253 -11.05 1.06 -17.82
C ASP A 253 -12.52 1.42 -18.06
N LYS A 254 -13.45 0.65 -17.47
CA LYS A 254 -14.88 0.95 -17.55
C LYS A 254 -15.19 2.30 -16.92
N TRP A 255 -14.71 2.55 -15.71
CA TRP A 255 -14.95 3.83 -15.03
C TRP A 255 -14.39 5.02 -15.81
N ILE A 256 -13.17 4.91 -16.36
CA ILE A 256 -12.56 5.96 -17.19
C ILE A 256 -13.42 6.21 -18.42
N SER A 257 -13.89 5.15 -19.09
CA SER A 257 -14.73 5.28 -20.28
C SER A 257 -16.05 5.98 -19.94
N ASP A 258 -16.72 5.55 -18.88
CA ASP A 258 -18.04 6.06 -18.45
C ASP A 258 -17.97 7.53 -17.98
N LYS A 259 -16.90 7.93 -17.28
CA LYS A 259 -16.84 9.24 -16.60
C LYS A 259 -15.95 10.27 -17.30
N LEU A 260 -14.90 9.85 -17.99
CA LEU A 260 -13.89 10.74 -18.59
C LEU A 260 -13.95 10.79 -20.12
N GLU A 261 -14.37 9.70 -20.77
CA GLU A 261 -14.46 9.64 -22.23
C GLU A 261 -15.89 9.86 -22.73
N GLY A 262 -16.92 9.41 -21.98
CA GLY A 262 -18.34 9.53 -22.33
C GLY A 262 -18.99 10.92 -22.13
N ASN A 263 -18.23 11.91 -21.65
CA ASN A 263 -18.65 13.31 -21.54
C ASN A 263 -18.05 14.20 -22.66
N LYS A 264 -17.71 13.61 -23.80
CA LYS A 264 -17.28 14.32 -25.02
C LYS A 264 -18.33 14.26 -26.10
#